data_AF-A0A2V0NUJ4-F1
#
_entry.id   AF-A0A2V0NUJ4-F1
#
_cell.length_a   1.000
_cell.length_b   1.000
_cell.length_c   1.000
_cell.angle_alpha   90.00
_cell.angle_beta   90.00
_cell.angle_gamma   90.00
#
_symmetry.space_group_name_H-M   'P 1'
#
loop_
_entity.id
_entity.type
_entity.pdbx_description
1 polymer ?
#
loop_
_entity_poly.entity_id
_entity_poly.type
_entity_poly.pdbx_seq_one_letter_code
_entity_poly.pdbx_strand_id
1 'polypeptide(L)'
;MWAGSLQANAASQAAAGATRRPRVVPHAHAGTAPWGATRRGGGGTAAAAASAVATRAAACCRHRPRRCAGLAPCRAAGGVDAGELDEEEEEEQQQQARRRAKGAGGLNTADLPPVMPEAVVLFEGESDVNGVIQIHEVPHAEGIPEEIQGTRLLYVGAPPRLMGAYRAIGDPHPLTYAVWDFMATFPVLLDEGPIGIFGWGGGTVARLFAEVYNPPPPLVAWEFDPRVVEASRIGFGLAEVSEAAGIGEVQIGDPLEAAAPEGGYAGIVVDLFVAGQLPPVLVLDATWRAIRSKLSDPAAGRVIARLGPATKEDGSLVPQAVLALNAMAAAFDGEVSFIDPPVGSQLDVLALTGPLPDRREWAQAVGPVLAPYTVDWEPWEIQEIDAREFPELFEDFEVGDEEEGEEAGPEGGGEEGAGGAAQGGAAAEGRQAAADRRR
;
A
#
# COMPACT_ATOMS: atom_id res chain seq x y z
N MET A 1 25.56 -2.26 11.84
CA MET A 1 25.52 -2.91 13.18
C MET A 1 24.10 -3.24 13.70
N TRP A 2 23.04 -3.18 12.88
CA TRP A 2 21.63 -3.28 13.31
C TRP A 2 20.99 -4.69 13.27
N ALA A 3 21.61 -5.68 12.61
CA ALA A 3 21.04 -7.03 12.50
C ALA A 3 21.19 -7.92 13.77
N GLY A 4 22.08 -7.54 14.70
CA GLY A 4 22.46 -8.40 15.83
C GLY A 4 21.53 -8.35 17.05
N SER A 5 20.71 -7.31 17.21
CA SER A 5 19.92 -7.10 18.43
C SER A 5 18.50 -7.68 18.37
N LEU A 6 17.92 -7.86 17.18
CA LEU A 6 16.56 -8.40 17.02
C LEU A 6 16.47 -9.93 17.15
N GLN A 7 17.53 -10.68 16.80
CA GLN A 7 17.55 -12.15 16.95
C GLN A 7 17.56 -12.61 18.42
N ALA A 8 18.08 -11.79 19.35
CA ALA A 8 18.15 -12.15 20.76
C ALA A 8 16.76 -12.17 21.45
N ASN A 9 15.80 -11.37 20.98
CA ASN A 9 14.46 -11.30 21.58
C ASN A 9 13.51 -12.40 21.09
N ALA A 10 13.62 -12.83 19.83
CA ALA A 10 12.79 -13.91 19.29
C ALA A 10 13.13 -15.28 19.93
N ALA A 11 14.42 -15.55 20.20
CA ALA A 11 14.85 -16.78 20.85
C ALA A 11 14.41 -16.88 22.33
N SER A 12 14.28 -15.74 23.02
CA SER A 12 13.88 -15.71 24.44
C SER A 12 12.38 -15.96 24.65
N GLN A 13 11.53 -15.68 23.65
CA GLN A 13 10.07 -15.91 23.76
C GLN A 13 9.67 -17.34 23.40
N ALA A 14 10.44 -18.04 22.56
CA ALA A 14 10.20 -19.45 22.24
C ALA A 14 10.52 -20.41 23.42
N ALA A 15 11.33 -19.99 24.39
CA ALA A 15 11.74 -20.82 25.53
C ALA A 15 10.81 -20.74 26.77
N ALA A 16 9.89 -19.77 26.83
CA ALA A 16 9.04 -19.54 28.00
C ALA A 16 7.60 -20.11 27.90
N GLY A 17 7.24 -20.73 26.77
CA GLY A 17 5.89 -21.20 26.47
C GLY A 17 5.51 -22.62 26.94
N ALA A 18 6.33 -23.27 27.76
CA ALA A 18 6.06 -24.63 28.24
C ALA A 18 5.96 -24.68 29.76
N THR A 19 4.74 -24.48 30.30
CA THR A 19 4.15 -25.24 31.42
C THR A 19 2.98 -24.47 32.06
N ARG A 20 1.74 -24.94 31.81
CA ARG A 20 0.68 -25.23 32.81
C ARG A 20 -0.68 -25.31 32.10
N ARG A 21 -1.17 -26.55 31.94
CA ARG A 21 -2.57 -26.82 31.58
C ARG A 21 -3.48 -26.42 32.75
N PRO A 22 -4.54 -25.61 32.55
CA PRO A 22 -5.57 -25.44 33.56
C PRO A 22 -6.50 -26.66 33.59
N ARG A 23 -6.79 -27.11 34.81
CA ARG A 23 -7.71 -28.20 35.15
C ARG A 23 -9.15 -27.75 34.88
N VAL A 24 -9.85 -28.47 34.02
CA VAL A 24 -11.31 -28.37 33.86
C VAL A 24 -11.98 -29.08 35.04
N VAL A 25 -12.85 -28.37 35.75
CA VAL A 25 -13.75 -28.93 36.78
C VAL A 25 -15.17 -28.89 36.21
N PRO A 26 -15.93 -30.00 36.20
CA PRO A 26 -17.29 -30.02 35.69
C PRO A 26 -18.27 -29.64 36.82
N HIS A 27 -19.22 -28.75 36.54
CA HIS A 27 -20.41 -28.61 37.36
C HIS A 27 -21.66 -29.01 36.60
N ALA A 28 -22.42 -29.91 37.25
CA ALA A 28 -23.60 -30.58 36.78
C ALA A 28 -24.87 -29.73 36.90
N HIS A 29 -25.85 -30.15 36.10
CA HIS A 29 -27.25 -29.74 36.01
C HIS A 29 -27.98 -29.50 37.34
N ALA A 30 -28.87 -28.52 37.31
CA ALA A 30 -30.18 -28.61 37.95
C ALA A 30 -31.21 -27.90 37.05
N GLY A 31 -32.20 -28.66 36.58
CA GLY A 31 -33.36 -28.13 35.86
C GLY A 31 -34.58 -28.07 36.77
N THR A 32 -35.48 -27.13 36.50
CA THR A 32 -36.93 -27.23 36.77
C THR A 32 -37.67 -26.27 35.85
N ALA A 33 -38.56 -26.83 35.03
CA ALA A 33 -39.63 -26.15 34.30
C ALA A 33 -40.96 -26.39 35.09
N PRO A 34 -42.18 -26.25 34.52
CA PRO A 34 -42.79 -25.19 33.69
C PRO A 34 -44.21 -24.78 34.18
N TRP A 35 -44.68 -23.57 33.91
CA TRP A 35 -46.11 -23.23 33.79
C TRP A 35 -46.20 -22.10 32.74
N GLY A 36 -47.10 -22.05 31.77
CA GLY A 36 -48.41 -22.67 31.62
C GLY A 36 -49.30 -21.64 30.93
N ALA A 37 -49.74 -21.96 29.71
CA ALA A 37 -50.41 -21.09 28.76
C ALA A 37 -51.83 -20.64 29.15
N THR A 38 -52.29 -19.53 28.57
CA THR A 38 -53.63 -19.36 27.92
C THR A 38 -53.62 -18.03 27.14
N ARG A 39 -53.63 -18.03 25.79
CA ARG A 39 -54.76 -18.15 24.83
C ARG A 39 -55.86 -17.08 24.93
N ARG A 40 -55.95 -16.27 23.86
CA ARG A 40 -57.09 -15.97 22.95
C ARG A 40 -56.80 -14.60 22.29
N GLY A 41 -56.96 -14.35 20.99
CA GLY A 41 -57.52 -15.11 19.87
C GLY A 41 -58.08 -14.13 18.82
N GLY A 42 -57.95 -14.49 17.54
CA GLY A 42 -58.62 -13.85 16.38
C GLY A 42 -57.68 -12.99 15.53
N GLY A 43 -57.53 -13.15 14.22
CA GLY A 43 -58.19 -14.00 13.23
C GLY A 43 -58.09 -13.32 11.84
N GLY A 44 -57.93 -14.09 10.76
CA GLY A 44 -58.16 -13.66 9.36
C GLY A 44 -56.87 -13.50 8.52
N THR A 45 -56.40 -14.54 7.81
CA THR A 45 -56.65 -14.85 6.37
C THR A 45 -55.96 -13.90 5.37
N ALA A 46 -54.94 -14.39 4.68
CA ALA A 46 -54.84 -14.44 3.20
C ALA A 46 -53.50 -15.08 2.78
N ALA A 47 -53.59 -16.20 2.07
CA ALA A 47 -52.48 -16.83 1.36
C ALA A 47 -52.63 -16.55 -0.14
N ALA A 48 -51.49 -16.63 -0.84
CA ALA A 48 -51.29 -16.69 -2.29
C ALA A 48 -51.20 -15.36 -3.06
N ALA A 49 -49.98 -15.02 -3.51
CA ALA A 49 -49.64 -14.93 -4.94
C ALA A 49 -48.14 -14.61 -5.17
N ALA A 50 -47.55 -15.42 -6.07
CA ALA A 50 -46.48 -15.10 -7.01
C ALA A 50 -45.03 -14.89 -6.51
N SER A 51 -44.34 -16.02 -6.36
CA SER A 51 -42.94 -16.18 -6.77
C SER A 51 -42.89 -16.62 -8.26
N ALA A 52 -41.91 -16.09 -9.02
CA ALA A 52 -41.34 -16.59 -10.29
C ALA A 52 -41.33 -15.56 -11.46
N VAL A 53 -40.22 -14.83 -11.62
CA VAL A 53 -39.66 -14.41 -12.93
C VAL A 53 -38.13 -14.26 -12.79
N ALA A 54 -37.39 -14.72 -13.80
CA ALA A 54 -35.96 -14.49 -14.07
C ALA A 54 -34.93 -15.47 -13.47
N THR A 55 -35.05 -16.75 -13.82
CA THR A 55 -33.86 -17.59 -14.06
C THR A 55 -34.13 -18.48 -15.27
N ARG A 56 -33.72 -18.03 -16.47
CA ARG A 56 -33.46 -18.81 -17.70
C ARG A 56 -33.33 -17.88 -18.90
N ALA A 57 -32.13 -17.35 -19.12
CA ALA A 57 -31.75 -16.76 -20.41
C ALA A 57 -30.21 -16.76 -20.59
N ALA A 58 -29.58 -17.93 -20.54
CA ALA A 58 -28.18 -18.09 -20.98
C ALA A 58 -27.88 -19.56 -21.32
N ALA A 59 -28.56 -20.11 -22.34
CA ALA A 59 -28.12 -21.35 -23.00
C ALA A 59 -28.94 -21.58 -24.27
N CYS A 60 -28.57 -20.91 -25.37
CA CYS A 60 -28.65 -21.41 -26.74
C CYS A 60 -28.42 -20.26 -27.71
N CYS A 61 -27.32 -20.31 -28.46
CA CYS A 61 -27.29 -20.13 -29.92
C CYS A 61 -25.83 -19.92 -30.38
N ARG A 62 -25.13 -21.04 -30.57
CA ARG A 62 -24.11 -21.16 -31.62
C ARG A 62 -24.83 -21.63 -32.90
N HIS A 63 -24.38 -21.11 -34.05
CA HIS A 63 -24.67 -21.49 -35.46
C HIS A 63 -25.62 -20.59 -36.27
N ARG A 64 -24.98 -19.63 -36.99
CA ARG A 64 -25.05 -19.25 -38.43
C ARG A 64 -26.38 -19.30 -39.25
N PRO A 65 -26.45 -18.47 -40.34
CA PRO A 65 -27.62 -17.67 -40.70
C PRO A 65 -28.36 -18.17 -41.95
N ARG A 66 -29.62 -17.76 -42.13
CA ARG A 66 -30.23 -17.28 -43.40
C ARG A 66 -31.76 -17.17 -43.32
N ARG A 67 -32.25 -16.04 -43.87
CA ARG A 67 -33.60 -15.77 -44.42
C ARG A 67 -34.78 -15.76 -43.43
N CYS A 68 -35.24 -14.55 -43.10
CA CYS A 68 -36.60 -14.11 -43.43
C CYS A 68 -36.58 -12.59 -43.63
N ALA A 69 -36.88 -12.18 -44.86
CA ALA A 69 -37.11 -10.81 -45.25
C ALA A 69 -38.56 -10.43 -44.94
N GLY A 70 -38.77 -9.16 -44.60
CA GLY A 70 -40.08 -8.51 -44.63
C GLY A 70 -40.86 -8.64 -43.34
N LEU A 71 -40.65 -7.69 -42.43
CA LEU A 71 -41.67 -7.00 -41.62
C LEU A 71 -40.97 -5.89 -40.83
N ALA A 72 -41.37 -4.64 -41.05
CA ALA A 72 -41.02 -3.48 -40.23
C ALA A 72 -42.24 -2.56 -40.12
N PRO A 73 -42.39 -1.71 -39.08
CA PRO A 73 -41.74 -1.76 -37.77
C PRO A 73 -42.75 -1.67 -36.60
N CYS A 74 -42.48 -2.36 -35.50
CA CYS A 74 -43.03 -1.97 -34.19
C CYS A 74 -42.04 -1.03 -33.51
N ARG A 75 -42.45 0.23 -33.33
CA ARG A 75 -41.77 1.22 -32.49
C ARG A 75 -41.67 0.65 -31.06
N ALA A 76 -40.46 0.37 -30.61
CA ALA A 76 -40.13 0.25 -29.20
C ALA A 76 -39.35 1.50 -28.79
N ALA A 77 -39.78 2.08 -27.67
CA ALA A 77 -39.26 3.31 -27.10
C ALA A 77 -37.86 3.12 -26.50
N GLY A 78 -37.03 4.15 -26.63
CA GLY A 78 -35.97 4.49 -25.68
C GLY A 78 -34.72 3.62 -25.73
N GLY A 79 -34.00 3.62 -26.86
CA GLY A 79 -32.55 3.47 -26.81
C GLY A 79 -31.97 4.76 -26.26
N VAL A 80 -31.30 4.70 -25.11
CA VAL A 80 -30.39 5.76 -24.69
C VAL A 80 -29.10 5.46 -25.44
N ASP A 81 -28.80 6.29 -26.44
CA ASP A 81 -27.49 6.33 -27.07
C ASP A 81 -26.45 6.51 -25.95
N ALA A 82 -25.46 5.61 -25.91
CA ALA A 82 -24.20 5.90 -25.27
C ALA A 82 -23.52 6.97 -26.15
N GLY A 83 -23.91 8.23 -25.95
CA GLY A 83 -23.24 9.35 -26.57
C GLY A 83 -21.80 9.39 -26.09
N GLU A 84 -20.87 9.49 -27.04
CA GLU A 84 -19.57 10.11 -26.79
C GLU A 84 -19.84 11.40 -26.01
N LEU A 85 -19.37 11.47 -24.77
CA LEU A 85 -19.34 12.72 -24.04
C LEU A 85 -18.44 13.67 -24.82
N ASP A 86 -18.95 14.86 -25.08
CA ASP A 86 -18.23 15.90 -25.81
C ASP A 86 -16.91 16.19 -25.06
N GLU A 87 -15.81 16.43 -25.77
CA GLU A 87 -14.50 16.72 -25.14
C GLU A 87 -14.61 17.92 -24.18
N GLU A 88 -15.54 18.85 -24.45
CA GLU A 88 -15.91 19.96 -23.56
C GLU A 88 -16.63 19.49 -22.28
N GLU A 89 -17.48 18.47 -22.32
CA GLU A 89 -18.13 17.91 -21.12
C GLU A 89 -17.14 17.08 -20.28
N GLU A 90 -16.18 16.39 -20.91
CA GLU A 90 -15.07 15.74 -20.21
C GLU A 90 -14.12 16.78 -19.59
N GLU A 91 -13.77 17.87 -20.29
CA GLU A 91 -12.99 18.98 -19.72
C GLU A 91 -13.75 19.71 -18.61
N GLU A 92 -15.06 19.90 -18.72
CA GLU A 92 -15.87 20.54 -17.70
C GLU A 92 -16.04 19.64 -16.47
N GLN A 93 -16.23 18.33 -16.67
CA GLN A 93 -16.18 17.34 -15.58
C GLN A 93 -14.79 17.24 -14.96
N GLN A 94 -13.71 17.36 -15.73
CA GLN A 94 -12.34 17.42 -15.22
C GLN A 94 -12.06 18.71 -14.47
N GLN A 95 -12.55 19.86 -14.95
CA GLN A 95 -12.45 21.11 -14.22
C GLN A 95 -13.34 21.08 -12.98
N GLN A 96 -14.48 20.40 -13.00
CA GLN A 96 -15.35 20.24 -11.85
C GLN A 96 -14.80 19.22 -10.85
N ALA A 97 -14.12 18.16 -11.31
CA ALA A 97 -13.36 17.21 -10.51
C ALA A 97 -12.08 17.85 -9.96
N ARG A 98 -11.38 18.70 -10.71
CA ARG A 98 -10.27 19.53 -10.22
C ARG A 98 -10.78 20.60 -9.25
N ARG A 99 -11.95 21.19 -9.46
CA ARG A 99 -12.61 22.11 -8.51
C ARG A 99 -13.21 21.38 -7.31
N ARG A 100 -13.50 20.07 -7.40
CA ARG A 100 -13.83 19.20 -6.27
C ARG A 100 -12.57 18.72 -5.57
N ALA A 101 -11.49 18.36 -6.23
CA ALA A 101 -10.20 18.12 -5.58
C ALA A 101 -9.66 19.39 -4.90
N LYS A 102 -9.89 20.56 -5.53
CA LYS A 102 -9.47 21.89 -5.07
C LYS A 102 -10.53 22.62 -4.22
N GLY A 103 -11.72 22.06 -4.04
CA GLY A 103 -12.88 22.72 -3.39
C GLY A 103 -13.79 21.80 -2.58
N ALA A 104 -13.64 20.48 -2.70
CA ALA A 104 -14.10 19.46 -1.74
C ALA A 104 -13.02 19.20 -0.70
N GLY A 105 -12.30 20.26 -0.28
CA GLY A 105 -11.36 20.22 0.83
C GLY A 105 -10.57 18.93 0.87
N GLY A 106 -10.04 18.51 -0.30
CA GLY A 106 -9.13 17.39 -0.33
C GLY A 106 -8.11 17.68 0.77
N LEU A 107 -7.83 16.73 1.65
CA LEU A 107 -6.77 16.86 2.62
C LEU A 107 -5.47 17.03 1.83
N ASN A 108 -5.22 18.28 1.41
CA ASN A 108 -3.88 18.76 1.32
C ASN A 108 -3.39 18.57 2.74
N THR A 109 -2.49 17.61 2.90
CA THR A 109 -1.71 17.43 4.13
C THR A 109 -1.12 18.77 4.60
N ALA A 110 -0.96 19.75 3.68
CA ALA A 110 -0.59 21.13 3.95
C ALA A 110 -1.62 22.00 4.69
N ASP A 111 -2.90 21.66 4.63
CA ASP A 111 -3.97 22.41 5.31
C ASP A 111 -4.28 21.84 6.70
N LEU A 112 -3.78 20.65 7.03
CA LEU A 112 -3.72 20.21 8.41
C LEU A 112 -2.46 20.80 9.07
N PRO A 113 -2.60 21.57 10.15
CA PRO A 113 -1.43 21.89 10.95
C PRO A 113 -0.77 20.57 11.41
N PRO A 114 0.57 20.51 11.49
CA PRO A 114 1.32 19.29 11.83
C PRO A 114 0.87 18.66 13.15
N VAL A 115 0.26 19.47 14.02
CA VAL A 115 -0.63 19.05 15.10
C VAL A 115 -1.80 20.03 15.14
N MET A 116 -3.03 19.55 14.97
CA MET A 116 -4.26 20.32 15.21
C MET A 116 -4.35 20.65 16.70
N PRO A 117 -4.23 21.92 17.14
CA PRO A 117 -4.18 22.27 18.56
C PRO A 117 -5.45 21.88 19.32
N GLU A 118 -6.57 21.83 18.59
CA GLU A 118 -7.90 21.47 19.08
C GLU A 118 -8.18 19.95 18.98
N ALA A 119 -7.27 19.15 18.39
CA ALA A 119 -7.51 17.73 18.21
C ALA A 119 -7.36 16.95 19.50
N VAL A 120 -8.18 15.92 19.64
CA VAL A 120 -8.14 15.02 20.80
C VAL A 120 -7.01 14.04 20.61
N VAL A 121 -6.01 14.06 21.48
CA VAL A 121 -4.95 13.04 21.52
C VAL A 121 -5.54 11.75 22.07
N LEU A 122 -5.68 10.74 21.21
CA LEU A 122 -6.16 9.41 21.57
C LEU A 122 -5.03 8.50 22.03
N PHE A 123 -3.82 8.75 21.55
CA PHE A 123 -2.63 7.99 21.88
C PHE A 123 -1.38 8.86 21.73
N GLU A 124 -0.44 8.69 22.64
CA GLU A 124 0.92 9.18 22.52
C GLU A 124 1.86 8.13 23.11
N GLY A 125 2.96 7.85 22.42
CA GLY A 125 3.92 6.86 22.87
C GLY A 125 5.27 6.99 22.18
N GLU A 126 6.30 6.49 22.86
CA GLU A 126 7.63 6.35 22.28
C GLU A 126 7.79 5.01 21.58
N SER A 127 8.66 4.99 20.58
CA SER A 127 9.07 3.87 19.75
C SER A 127 10.57 3.98 19.47
N ASP A 128 11.26 2.84 19.54
CA ASP A 128 12.68 2.74 19.17
C ASP A 128 12.91 2.94 17.66
N VAL A 129 11.87 2.77 16.84
CA VAL A 129 11.92 2.89 15.38
C VAL A 129 11.53 4.28 14.93
N ASN A 130 10.40 4.78 15.45
CA ASN A 130 9.75 5.98 14.93
C ASN A 130 9.85 7.18 15.87
N GLY A 131 10.53 7.06 17.01
CA GLY A 131 10.56 8.09 18.02
C GLY A 131 9.19 8.27 18.63
N VAL A 132 8.56 9.43 18.44
CA VAL A 132 7.22 9.71 18.97
C VAL A 132 6.15 9.25 17.98
N ILE A 133 5.15 8.53 18.47
CA ILE A 133 3.93 8.14 17.75
C ILE A 133 2.73 8.78 18.43
N GLN A 134 1.89 9.45 17.66
CA GLN A 134 0.67 10.09 18.15
C GLN A 134 -0.53 9.73 17.29
N ILE A 135 -1.69 9.60 17.92
CA ILE A 135 -2.97 9.51 17.22
C ILE A 135 -3.86 10.66 17.69
N HIS A 136 -4.32 11.44 16.73
CA HIS A 136 -5.17 12.61 16.94
C HIS A 136 -6.52 12.38 16.26
N GLU A 137 -7.62 12.68 16.93
CA GLU A 137 -8.94 12.74 16.30
C GLU A 137 -9.27 14.18 15.92
N VAL A 138 -9.63 14.38 14.65
CA VAL A 138 -10.10 15.66 14.13
C VAL A 138 -11.43 16.00 14.80
N PRO A 139 -11.55 17.15 15.48
CA PRO A 139 -12.74 17.46 16.25
C PRO A 139 -13.93 17.81 15.34
N HIS A 140 -15.13 17.58 15.86
CA HIS A 140 -16.35 18.11 15.27
C HIS A 140 -16.51 19.58 15.66
N ALA A 141 -15.98 20.49 14.83
CA ALA A 141 -15.98 21.92 15.10
C ALA A 141 -16.34 22.76 13.85
N GLU A 142 -16.91 23.94 14.10
CA GLU A 142 -17.18 24.92 13.05
C GLU A 142 -15.88 25.36 12.37
N GLY A 143 -15.86 25.40 11.04
CA GLY A 143 -14.68 25.75 10.24
C GLY A 143 -13.81 24.56 9.82
N ILE A 144 -14.06 23.36 10.33
CA ILE A 144 -13.43 22.12 9.84
C ILE A 144 -14.37 21.46 8.82
N PRO A 145 -13.90 21.11 7.61
CA PRO A 145 -14.72 20.39 6.62
C PRO A 145 -15.38 19.14 7.20
N GLU A 146 -16.68 18.95 6.97
CA GLU A 146 -17.45 17.82 7.49
C GLU A 146 -16.82 16.47 7.07
N GLU A 147 -16.26 16.46 5.87
CA GLU A 147 -15.59 15.33 5.23
C GLU A 147 -14.35 14.85 5.99
N ILE A 148 -13.80 15.65 6.90
CA ILE A 148 -12.60 15.29 7.68
C ILE A 148 -12.84 15.24 9.19
N GLN A 149 -13.99 15.73 9.67
CA GLN A 149 -14.36 15.63 11.10
C GLN A 149 -14.49 14.17 11.56
N GLY A 150 -13.96 13.87 12.73
CA GLY A 150 -13.90 12.52 13.29
C GLY A 150 -12.80 11.63 12.68
N THR A 151 -12.06 12.11 11.67
CA THR A 151 -10.92 11.36 11.12
C THR A 151 -9.85 11.22 12.19
N ARG A 152 -9.29 10.02 12.33
CA ARG A 152 -8.15 9.77 13.20
C ARG A 152 -6.87 9.76 12.38
N LEU A 153 -5.88 10.49 12.84
CA LEU A 153 -4.64 10.78 12.12
C LEU A 153 -3.47 10.22 12.92
N LEU A 154 -2.62 9.42 12.27
CA LEU A 154 -1.43 8.83 12.83
C LEU A 154 -0.25 9.70 12.45
N TYR A 155 0.46 10.19 13.45
CA TYR A 155 1.71 10.93 13.28
C TYR A 155 2.87 10.14 13.84
N VAL A 156 4.01 10.17 13.14
CA VAL A 156 5.26 9.57 13.62
C VAL A 156 6.44 10.53 13.45
N GLY A 157 7.47 10.35 14.27
CA GLY A 157 8.74 11.08 14.14
C GLY A 157 8.74 12.45 14.80
N ALA A 158 9.89 13.11 14.70
CA ALA A 158 10.10 14.48 15.15
C ALA A 158 10.92 15.22 14.07
N PRO A 159 10.32 16.17 13.31
CA PRO A 159 8.94 16.67 13.42
C PRO A 159 7.87 15.60 13.08
N PRO A 160 6.64 15.73 13.62
CA PRO A 160 5.58 14.77 13.37
C PRO A 160 5.17 14.77 11.90
N ARG A 161 5.08 13.57 11.33
CA ARG A 161 4.66 13.35 9.94
C ARG A 161 3.41 12.50 9.88
N LEU A 162 2.45 12.90 9.05
CA LEU A 162 1.24 12.13 8.82
C LEU A 162 1.56 10.81 8.10
N MET A 163 1.22 9.72 8.78
CA MET A 163 1.51 8.35 8.37
C MET A 163 0.29 7.46 8.19
N GLY A 164 -0.88 7.95 8.57
CA GLY A 164 -2.12 7.25 8.34
C GLY A 164 -3.32 8.11 8.64
N ALA A 165 -4.43 7.78 8.00
CA ALA A 165 -5.74 8.32 8.29
C ALA A 165 -6.75 7.18 8.45
N TYR A 166 -7.64 7.29 9.41
CA TYR A 166 -8.65 6.30 9.72
C TYR A 166 -10.03 6.89 9.91
N ARG A 167 -10.99 6.19 9.33
CA ARG A 167 -12.43 6.30 9.58
C ARG A 167 -12.98 4.88 9.78
N ALA A 168 -14.11 4.76 10.46
CA ALA A 168 -14.76 3.46 10.65
C ALA A 168 -15.24 2.87 9.31
N ILE A 169 -15.32 1.55 9.21
CA ILE A 169 -15.84 0.88 8.02
C ILE A 169 -17.33 1.24 7.85
N GLY A 170 -17.73 1.64 6.64
CA GLY A 170 -19.08 2.11 6.35
C GLY A 170 -19.34 3.59 6.71
N ASP A 171 -18.29 4.36 7.02
CA ASP A 171 -18.38 5.81 7.16
C ASP A 171 -18.88 6.46 5.85
N PRO A 172 -19.79 7.45 5.91
CA PRO A 172 -20.32 8.11 4.71
C PRO A 172 -19.26 8.89 3.92
N HIS A 173 -18.11 9.19 4.52
CA HIS A 173 -16.94 9.80 3.89
C HIS A 173 -15.78 8.80 3.89
N PRO A 174 -15.81 7.77 3.04
CA PRO A 174 -14.88 6.63 3.13
C PRO A 174 -13.42 6.96 2.78
N LEU A 175 -13.19 8.11 2.16
CA LEU A 175 -11.91 8.53 1.63
C LEU A 175 -11.09 9.28 2.67
N THR A 176 -9.76 9.20 2.53
CA THR A 176 -8.83 9.96 3.37
C THR A 176 -8.59 11.37 2.85
N TYR A 177 -8.95 11.60 1.60
CA TYR A 177 -8.64 12.80 0.82
C TYR A 177 -7.14 13.09 0.71
N ALA A 178 -6.32 12.05 0.84
CA ALA A 178 -4.86 12.12 0.86
C ALA A 178 -4.24 11.08 -0.08
N VAL A 179 -2.91 10.94 -0.03
CA VAL A 179 -2.12 10.09 -0.92
C VAL A 179 -2.61 8.64 -0.99
N TRP A 180 -3.18 8.10 0.09
CA TRP A 180 -3.68 6.73 0.15
C TRP A 180 -4.90 6.48 -0.75
N ASP A 181 -5.67 7.51 -1.10
CA ASP A 181 -6.79 7.34 -2.03
C ASP A 181 -6.30 7.04 -3.46
N PHE A 182 -5.12 7.55 -3.84
CA PHE A 182 -4.47 7.16 -5.09
C PHE A 182 -3.97 5.71 -5.01
N MET A 183 -3.40 5.30 -3.88
CA MET A 183 -3.04 3.89 -3.67
C MET A 183 -4.26 2.97 -3.70
N ALA A 184 -5.42 3.46 -3.26
CA ALA A 184 -6.67 2.71 -3.29
C ALA A 184 -7.08 2.31 -4.71
N THR A 185 -6.59 2.98 -5.77
CA THR A 185 -6.86 2.65 -7.17
C THR A 185 -6.07 1.44 -7.70
N PHE A 186 -5.09 0.95 -6.93
CA PHE A 186 -4.12 -0.06 -7.35
C PHE A 186 -4.69 -1.45 -7.64
N PRO A 187 -5.64 -2.02 -6.87
CA PRO A 187 -6.07 -3.40 -7.04
C PRO A 187 -6.61 -3.77 -8.42
N VAL A 188 -7.24 -2.84 -9.13
CA VAL A 188 -7.80 -3.11 -10.47
C VAL A 188 -6.74 -3.24 -11.56
N LEU A 189 -5.47 -2.91 -11.24
CA LEU A 189 -4.33 -3.04 -12.15
C LEU A 189 -3.63 -4.39 -12.05
N LEU A 190 -4.10 -5.26 -11.16
CA LEU A 190 -3.43 -6.51 -10.79
C LEU A 190 -4.19 -7.72 -11.31
N ASP A 191 -3.45 -8.78 -11.59
CA ASP A 191 -4.01 -10.12 -11.74
C ASP A 191 -4.50 -10.66 -10.38
N GLU A 192 -5.22 -11.79 -10.42
CA GLU A 192 -5.68 -12.45 -9.19
C GLU A 192 -4.50 -12.92 -8.33
N GLY A 193 -4.51 -12.53 -7.05
CA GLY A 193 -3.53 -12.99 -6.07
C GLY A 193 -3.45 -12.07 -4.85
N PRO A 194 -2.59 -12.40 -3.88
CA PRO A 194 -2.43 -11.57 -2.68
C PRO A 194 -1.69 -10.28 -2.99
N ILE A 195 -2.11 -9.19 -2.35
CA ILE A 195 -1.40 -7.91 -2.33
C ILE A 195 -0.58 -7.82 -1.05
N GLY A 196 0.72 -7.56 -1.18
CA GLY A 196 1.60 -7.25 -0.06
C GLY A 196 1.47 -5.79 0.35
N ILE A 197 1.18 -5.49 1.61
CA ILE A 197 1.24 -4.13 2.17
C ILE A 197 2.49 -4.04 3.04
N PHE A 198 3.50 -3.32 2.56
CA PHE A 198 4.76 -3.11 3.26
C PHE A 198 4.69 -1.77 3.97
N GLY A 199 4.50 -1.80 5.29
CA GLY A 199 4.19 -0.63 6.11
C GLY A 199 2.70 -0.57 6.39
N TRP A 200 2.31 -0.78 7.65
CA TRP A 200 0.89 -0.85 8.01
C TRP A 200 0.26 0.54 8.03
N GLY A 201 1.00 1.56 8.48
CA GLY A 201 0.52 2.95 8.45
C GLY A 201 -0.81 3.16 9.19
N GLY A 202 -1.08 2.35 10.22
CA GLY A 202 -2.36 2.35 10.92
C GLY A 202 -3.47 1.51 10.23
N GLY A 203 -3.21 0.95 9.06
CA GLY A 203 -4.16 0.15 8.29
C GLY A 203 -4.91 0.94 7.23
N THR A 204 -4.47 2.17 6.93
CA THR A 204 -5.19 3.08 6.03
C THR A 204 -5.45 2.49 4.66
N VAL A 205 -4.43 1.92 4.00
CA VAL A 205 -4.60 1.28 2.67
C VAL A 205 -5.51 0.05 2.76
N ALA A 206 -5.33 -0.81 3.77
CA ALA A 206 -6.16 -1.99 3.96
C ALA A 206 -7.63 -1.62 4.21
N ARG A 207 -7.89 -0.57 5.00
CA ARG A 207 -9.21 -0.01 5.26
C ARG A 207 -9.86 0.51 3.98
N LEU A 208 -9.12 1.26 3.15
CA LEU A 208 -9.63 1.74 1.86
C LEU A 208 -9.96 0.59 0.91
N PHE A 209 -9.12 -0.45 0.86
CA PHE A 209 -9.42 -1.63 0.05
C PHE A 209 -10.68 -2.36 0.54
N ALA A 210 -10.85 -2.52 1.84
CA ALA A 210 -12.03 -3.14 2.44
C ALA A 210 -13.32 -2.35 2.21
N GLU A 211 -13.22 -1.02 2.17
CA GLU A 211 -14.36 -0.14 1.97
C GLU A 211 -14.81 -0.09 0.50
N VAL A 212 -13.86 -0.07 -0.44
CA VAL A 212 -14.14 0.16 -1.86
C VAL A 212 -14.41 -1.13 -2.63
N TYR A 213 -13.75 -2.24 -2.28
CA TYR A 213 -13.82 -3.49 -3.03
C TYR A 213 -14.70 -4.51 -2.32
N ASN A 214 -15.61 -5.14 -3.07
CA ASN A 214 -16.47 -6.20 -2.57
C ASN A 214 -16.51 -7.41 -3.54
N PRO A 215 -15.84 -8.53 -3.21
CA PRO A 215 -15.02 -8.73 -2.00
C PRO A 215 -13.72 -7.91 -2.03
N PRO A 216 -13.10 -7.65 -0.87
CA PRO A 216 -11.77 -7.06 -0.83
C PRO A 216 -10.72 -8.00 -1.43
N PRO A 217 -9.62 -7.47 -2.02
CA PRO A 217 -8.51 -8.29 -2.48
C PRO A 217 -7.85 -9.03 -1.30
N PRO A 218 -7.27 -10.23 -1.51
CA PRO A 218 -6.52 -10.91 -0.46
C PRO A 218 -5.27 -10.10 -0.06
N LEU A 219 -5.05 -9.89 1.23
CA LEU A 219 -3.96 -9.04 1.73
C LEU A 219 -2.99 -9.78 2.64
N VAL A 220 -1.71 -9.42 2.55
CA VAL A 220 -0.67 -9.76 3.53
C VAL A 220 -0.02 -8.47 3.98
N ALA A 221 -0.23 -8.10 5.24
CA ALA A 221 0.23 -6.83 5.80
C ALA A 221 1.45 -7.00 6.70
N TRP A 222 2.40 -6.08 6.58
CA TRP A 222 3.63 -6.02 7.37
C TRP A 222 3.79 -4.65 8.03
N GLU A 223 4.30 -4.63 9.26
CA GLU A 223 4.70 -3.44 9.99
C GLU A 223 6.07 -3.67 10.64
N PHE A 224 6.97 -2.71 10.46
CA PHE A 224 8.30 -2.78 11.07
C PHE A 224 8.21 -2.48 12.57
N ASP A 225 7.39 -1.50 12.94
CA ASP A 225 7.28 -1.00 14.29
C ASP A 225 6.08 -1.58 15.06
N PRO A 226 6.29 -2.51 16.01
CA PRO A 226 5.19 -3.08 16.80
C PRO A 226 4.39 -2.03 17.57
N ARG A 227 4.97 -0.85 17.87
CA ARG A 227 4.28 0.24 18.54
C ARG A 227 3.21 0.87 17.65
N VAL A 228 3.41 0.91 16.32
CA VAL A 228 2.37 1.35 15.36
C VAL A 228 1.19 0.39 15.40
N VAL A 229 1.41 -0.93 15.47
CA VAL A 229 0.33 -1.91 15.58
C VAL A 229 -0.42 -1.78 16.91
N GLU A 230 0.28 -1.51 18.01
CA GLU A 230 -0.37 -1.22 19.29
C GLU A 230 -1.22 0.06 19.25
N ALA A 231 -0.67 1.15 18.71
CA ALA A 231 -1.39 2.39 18.50
C ALA A 231 -2.63 2.14 17.62
N SER A 232 -2.52 1.29 16.60
CA SER A 232 -3.62 0.93 15.71
C SER A 232 -4.77 0.21 16.41
N ARG A 233 -4.46 -0.62 17.42
CA ARG A 233 -5.50 -1.28 18.25
C ARG A 233 -6.31 -0.28 19.07
N ILE A 234 -5.68 0.83 19.47
CA ILE A 234 -6.28 1.85 20.32
C ILE A 234 -7.06 2.86 19.47
N GLY A 235 -6.43 3.39 18.41
CA GLY A 235 -6.96 4.52 17.65
C GLY A 235 -7.47 4.18 16.25
N PHE A 236 -6.99 3.14 15.57
CA PHE A 236 -7.28 2.91 14.14
C PHE A 236 -8.13 1.66 13.87
N GLY A 237 -8.86 1.18 14.88
CA GLY A 237 -9.83 0.09 14.69
C GLY A 237 -9.21 -1.19 14.12
N LEU A 238 -7.97 -1.55 14.53
CA LEU A 238 -7.24 -2.68 13.93
C LEU A 238 -8.10 -3.95 13.74
N ALA A 239 -8.88 -4.34 14.76
CA ALA A 239 -9.72 -5.53 14.67
C ALA A 239 -10.80 -5.42 13.59
N GLU A 240 -11.45 -4.26 13.48
CA GLU A 240 -12.47 -3.96 12.47
C GLU A 240 -11.86 -3.96 11.07
N VAL A 241 -10.71 -3.29 10.88
CA VAL A 241 -10.00 -3.25 9.59
C VAL A 241 -9.52 -4.64 9.19
N SER A 242 -8.92 -5.40 10.10
CA SER A 242 -8.43 -6.74 9.81
C SER A 242 -9.57 -7.69 9.43
N GLU A 243 -10.70 -7.63 10.13
CA GLU A 243 -11.88 -8.43 9.79
C GLU A 243 -12.45 -8.04 8.42
N ALA A 244 -12.68 -6.74 8.19
CA ALA A 244 -13.24 -6.24 6.94
C ALA A 244 -12.35 -6.52 5.73
N ALA A 245 -11.03 -6.43 5.90
CA ALA A 245 -10.04 -6.67 4.85
C ALA A 245 -9.64 -8.16 4.72
N GLY A 246 -10.17 -9.05 5.56
CA GLY A 246 -9.81 -10.47 5.55
C GLY A 246 -8.36 -10.76 5.97
N ILE A 247 -7.72 -9.86 6.71
CA ILE A 247 -6.35 -10.02 7.22
C ILE A 247 -6.40 -10.83 8.51
N GLY A 248 -5.71 -11.97 8.55
CA GLY A 248 -5.59 -12.78 9.76
C GLY A 248 -4.75 -12.11 10.86
N GLU A 249 -3.56 -11.62 10.50
CA GLU A 249 -2.62 -10.95 11.40
C GLU A 249 -1.72 -9.99 10.60
N VAL A 250 -1.44 -8.81 11.19
CA VAL A 250 -0.39 -7.90 10.68
C VAL A 250 0.95 -8.43 11.16
N GLN A 251 1.83 -8.78 10.22
CA GLN A 251 3.14 -9.35 10.50
C GLN A 251 4.09 -8.27 11.04
N ILE A 252 4.77 -8.55 12.16
CA ILE A 252 5.80 -7.66 12.71
C ILE A 252 7.16 -8.08 12.19
N GLY A 253 7.87 -7.18 11.52
CA GLY A 253 9.23 -7.40 11.04
C GLY A 253 9.54 -6.61 9.77
N ASP A 254 10.74 -6.85 9.22
CA ASP A 254 11.17 -6.21 7.98
C ASP A 254 10.56 -6.93 6.75
N PRO A 255 9.62 -6.31 6.02
CA PRO A 255 9.04 -6.91 4.84
C PRO A 255 10.03 -7.03 3.68
N LEU A 256 11.15 -6.31 3.69
CA LEU A 256 12.18 -6.38 2.65
C LEU A 256 13.01 -7.66 2.79
N GLU A 257 13.22 -8.15 4.02
CA GLU A 257 13.91 -9.41 4.31
C GLU A 257 12.96 -10.62 4.34
N ALA A 258 11.66 -10.40 4.55
CA ALA A 258 10.67 -11.47 4.63
C ALA A 258 10.51 -12.22 3.30
N ALA A 259 10.36 -13.55 3.35
CA ALA A 259 9.99 -14.32 2.18
C ALA A 259 8.57 -13.95 1.70
N ALA A 260 8.36 -13.96 0.39
CA ALA A 260 7.02 -13.86 -0.19
C ALA A 260 6.18 -15.11 0.17
N PRO A 261 4.84 -15.03 0.18
CA PRO A 261 4.00 -16.21 0.27
C PRO A 261 4.26 -17.16 -0.91
N GLU A 262 3.85 -18.42 -0.78
CA GLU A 262 3.92 -19.38 -1.88
C GLU A 262 3.17 -18.83 -3.10
N GLY A 263 3.86 -18.77 -4.25
CA GLY A 263 3.32 -18.20 -5.48
C GLY A 263 3.53 -16.69 -5.64
N GLY A 264 4.06 -15.97 -4.65
CA GLY A 264 4.37 -14.54 -4.73
C GLY A 264 3.15 -13.61 -4.58
N TYR A 265 3.39 -12.31 -4.68
CA TYR A 265 2.36 -11.27 -4.64
C TYR A 265 1.90 -10.86 -6.05
N ALA A 266 0.59 -10.69 -6.26
CA ALA A 266 0.08 -10.09 -7.50
C ALA A 266 0.47 -8.60 -7.62
N GLY A 267 0.54 -7.91 -6.47
CA GLY A 267 1.09 -6.57 -6.40
C GLY A 267 1.59 -6.23 -5.00
N ILE A 268 2.42 -5.21 -4.90
CA ILE A 268 3.00 -4.75 -3.63
C ILE A 268 2.74 -3.25 -3.46
N VAL A 269 2.20 -2.87 -2.32
CA VAL A 269 2.13 -1.49 -1.84
C VAL A 269 3.30 -1.26 -0.91
N VAL A 270 4.13 -0.24 -1.19
CA VAL A 270 5.25 0.17 -0.34
C VAL A 270 4.92 1.51 0.30
N ASP A 271 4.60 1.50 1.60
CA ASP A 271 4.34 2.67 2.46
C ASP A 271 5.26 2.60 3.70
N LEU A 272 6.56 2.42 3.45
CA LEU A 272 7.58 2.21 4.47
C LEU A 272 8.26 3.52 4.87
N PHE A 273 8.19 3.84 6.16
CA PHE A 273 8.85 5.01 6.74
C PHE A 273 9.47 4.64 8.10
N VAL A 274 10.65 5.20 8.38
CA VAL A 274 11.34 5.09 9.67
C VAL A 274 11.58 6.51 10.17
N ALA A 275 11.13 6.79 11.40
CA ALA A 275 11.12 8.15 11.96
C ALA A 275 10.46 9.19 11.04
N GLY A 276 9.46 8.76 10.26
CA GLY A 276 8.76 9.62 9.29
C GLY A 276 9.57 9.94 8.03
N GLN A 277 10.69 9.24 7.77
CA GLN A 277 11.53 9.43 6.60
C GLN A 277 11.55 8.17 5.73
N LEU A 278 11.77 8.35 4.42
CA LEU A 278 11.92 7.21 3.53
C LEU A 278 13.20 6.45 3.95
N PRO A 279 13.13 5.12 4.16
CA PRO A 279 14.29 4.33 4.54
C PRO A 279 15.40 4.43 3.47
N PRO A 280 16.67 4.65 3.84
CA PRO A 280 17.77 4.74 2.89
C PRO A 280 17.92 3.49 2.00
N VAL A 281 17.51 2.31 2.49
CA VAL A 281 17.53 1.07 1.69
C VAL A 281 16.66 1.15 0.43
N LEU A 282 15.64 2.02 0.40
CA LEU A 282 14.77 2.25 -0.76
C LEU A 282 15.39 3.18 -1.81
N VAL A 283 16.61 3.71 -1.61
CA VAL A 283 17.36 4.38 -2.68
C VAL A 283 18.29 3.44 -3.45
N LEU A 284 18.31 2.16 -3.09
CA LEU A 284 19.19 1.15 -3.69
C LEU A 284 18.45 0.29 -4.73
N ASP A 285 19.06 0.10 -5.90
CA ASP A 285 18.47 -0.70 -6.99
C ASP A 285 18.21 -2.15 -6.56
N ALA A 286 19.14 -2.73 -5.79
CA ALA A 286 19.10 -4.09 -5.31
C ALA A 286 17.85 -4.35 -4.46
N THR A 287 17.43 -3.37 -3.66
CA THR A 287 16.21 -3.46 -2.84
C THR A 287 14.98 -3.56 -3.72
N TRP A 288 14.87 -2.74 -4.77
CA TRP A 288 13.75 -2.79 -5.69
C TRP A 288 13.76 -4.06 -6.54
N ARG A 289 14.94 -4.59 -6.92
CA ARG A 289 15.06 -5.91 -7.54
C ARG A 289 14.60 -7.02 -6.61
N ALA A 290 14.93 -6.94 -5.32
CA ALA A 290 14.44 -7.88 -4.31
C ALA A 290 12.92 -7.79 -4.16
N ILE A 291 12.34 -6.59 -4.11
CA ILE A 291 10.88 -6.38 -4.12
C ILE A 291 10.24 -6.98 -5.38
N ARG A 292 10.79 -6.71 -6.57
CA ARG A 292 10.31 -7.29 -7.85
C ARG A 292 10.34 -8.82 -7.82
N SER A 293 11.36 -9.42 -7.21
CA SER A 293 11.46 -10.89 -7.10
C SER A 293 10.38 -11.54 -6.22
N LYS A 294 9.66 -10.74 -5.41
CA LYS A 294 8.53 -11.21 -4.58
C LYS A 294 7.20 -11.23 -5.34
N LEU A 295 7.15 -10.67 -6.55
CA LEU A 295 5.97 -10.73 -7.40
C LEU A 295 5.75 -12.14 -7.94
N SER A 296 4.48 -12.55 -8.06
CA SER A 296 4.07 -13.83 -8.63
C SER A 296 4.49 -13.96 -10.09
N ASP A 297 4.34 -12.87 -10.85
CA ASP A 297 4.82 -12.71 -12.21
C ASP A 297 5.57 -11.37 -12.31
N PRO A 298 6.91 -11.35 -12.45
CA PRO A 298 7.69 -10.12 -12.60
C PRO A 298 7.39 -9.30 -13.87
N ALA A 299 6.62 -9.83 -14.83
CA ALA A 299 6.22 -9.15 -16.05
C ALA A 299 4.80 -8.54 -15.96
N ALA A 300 3.91 -9.09 -15.12
CA ALA A 300 2.53 -8.61 -14.96
C ALA A 300 2.28 -7.95 -13.60
N GLY A 301 2.96 -8.44 -12.55
CA GLY A 301 2.85 -7.91 -11.20
C GLY A 301 3.34 -6.48 -11.10
N ARG A 302 2.70 -5.71 -10.22
CA ARG A 302 2.92 -4.26 -10.13
C ARG A 302 3.37 -3.86 -8.73
N VAL A 303 4.01 -2.71 -8.62
CA VAL A 303 4.35 -2.07 -7.35
C VAL A 303 3.85 -0.64 -7.37
N ILE A 304 3.18 -0.22 -6.30
CA ILE A 304 2.90 1.18 -6.01
C ILE A 304 3.63 1.58 -4.73
N ALA A 305 4.33 2.70 -4.74
CA ALA A 305 5.21 3.11 -3.66
C ALA A 305 5.03 4.58 -3.31
N ARG A 306 5.03 4.89 -2.01
CA ARG A 306 5.14 6.25 -1.47
C ARG A 306 6.59 6.54 -1.16
N LEU A 307 7.14 7.55 -1.82
CA LEU A 307 8.58 7.85 -1.79
C LEU A 307 8.91 9.07 -0.93
N GLY A 308 7.93 9.58 -0.19
CA GLY A 308 8.12 10.67 0.74
C GLY A 308 7.80 12.04 0.16
N PRO A 309 8.24 13.14 0.81
CA PRO A 309 7.75 14.47 0.50
C PRO A 309 8.13 14.88 -0.92
N ALA A 310 7.15 15.44 -1.60
CA ALA A 310 7.19 16.01 -2.93
C ALA A 310 8.45 16.82 -3.24
N THR A 311 8.57 17.97 -2.60
CA THR A 311 9.26 19.10 -3.20
C THR A 311 9.99 19.94 -2.18
N LYS A 312 11.08 20.55 -2.63
CA LYS A 312 11.71 21.69 -1.96
C LYS A 312 10.80 22.92 -2.12
N GLU A 313 11.14 24.01 -1.41
CA GLU A 313 10.40 25.28 -1.50
C GLU A 313 10.29 25.84 -2.94
N ASP A 314 11.20 25.44 -3.84
CA ASP A 314 11.22 25.84 -5.24
C ASP A 314 10.40 24.93 -6.17
N GLY A 315 9.73 23.90 -5.64
CA GLY A 315 8.93 22.96 -6.41
C GLY A 315 9.72 21.83 -7.08
N SER A 316 11.05 21.76 -6.89
CA SER A 316 11.85 20.62 -7.36
C SER A 316 11.73 19.40 -6.44
N LEU A 317 11.78 18.18 -6.99
CA LEU A 317 11.76 16.96 -6.19
C LEU A 317 12.93 16.91 -5.19
N VAL A 318 12.67 16.35 -4.01
CA VAL A 318 13.75 16.11 -3.05
C VAL A 318 14.72 15.04 -3.58
N PRO A 319 16.04 15.17 -3.35
CA PRO A 319 17.07 14.26 -3.88
C PRO A 319 16.79 12.78 -3.58
N GLN A 320 16.28 12.51 -2.37
CA GLN A 320 15.96 11.16 -1.93
C GLN A 320 14.86 10.51 -2.80
N ALA A 321 13.82 11.27 -3.16
CA ALA A 321 12.74 10.78 -4.02
C ALA A 321 13.25 10.52 -5.44
N VAL A 322 14.11 11.40 -5.97
CA VAL A 322 14.78 11.23 -7.28
C VAL A 322 15.63 9.95 -7.29
N LEU A 323 16.43 9.73 -6.24
CA LEU A 323 17.26 8.52 -6.11
C LEU A 323 16.41 7.25 -6.01
N ALA A 324 15.32 7.28 -5.24
CA ALA A 324 14.40 6.15 -5.15
C ALA A 324 13.71 5.85 -6.49
N LEU A 325 13.24 6.88 -7.22
CA LEU A 325 12.66 6.74 -8.55
C LEU A 325 13.67 6.17 -9.56
N ASN A 326 14.93 6.66 -9.55
CA ASN A 326 16.01 6.10 -10.36
C ASN A 326 16.25 4.62 -10.05
N ALA A 327 16.32 4.27 -8.76
CA ALA A 327 16.54 2.90 -8.32
C ALA A 327 15.36 1.97 -8.73
N MET A 328 14.12 2.45 -8.61
CA MET A 328 12.94 1.76 -9.13
C MET A 328 13.03 1.58 -10.65
N ALA A 329 13.33 2.63 -11.40
CA ALA A 329 13.42 2.55 -12.87
C ALA A 329 14.51 1.56 -13.32
N ALA A 330 15.65 1.52 -12.63
CA ALA A 330 16.71 0.53 -12.90
C ALA A 330 16.28 -0.92 -12.61
N ALA A 331 15.41 -1.13 -11.61
CA ALA A 331 14.90 -2.45 -11.24
C ALA A 331 13.72 -2.94 -12.09
N PHE A 332 12.93 -2.02 -12.65
CA PHE A 332 11.72 -2.27 -13.43
C PHE A 332 11.87 -1.88 -14.91
N ASP A 333 13.09 -1.96 -15.44
CA ASP A 333 13.39 -1.80 -16.87
C ASP A 333 12.91 -0.46 -17.48
N GLY A 334 12.89 0.60 -16.67
CA GLY A 334 12.39 1.93 -17.03
C GLY A 334 10.87 2.08 -16.98
N GLU A 335 10.12 1.02 -16.69
CA GLU A 335 8.65 1.07 -16.57
C GLU A 335 8.22 1.57 -15.19
N VAL A 336 8.50 2.85 -14.93
CA VAL A 336 8.06 3.56 -13.72
C VAL A 336 7.39 4.84 -14.14
N SER A 337 6.22 5.10 -13.58
CA SER A 337 5.53 6.39 -13.66
C SER A 337 5.34 6.96 -12.26
N PHE A 338 5.22 8.26 -12.15
CA PHE A 338 5.01 8.94 -10.86
C PHE A 338 3.92 10.00 -10.97
N ILE A 339 3.31 10.34 -9.84
CA ILE A 339 2.49 11.55 -9.74
C ILE A 339 3.42 12.67 -9.34
N ASP A 340 3.57 13.68 -10.21
CA ASP A 340 4.25 14.92 -9.84
C ASP A 340 3.33 15.73 -8.91
N PRO A 341 3.71 15.91 -7.64
CA PRO A 341 2.91 16.67 -6.69
C PRO A 341 2.88 18.15 -7.12
N PRO A 342 1.70 18.81 -7.13
CA PRO A 342 1.62 20.22 -7.50
C PRO A 342 2.56 21.09 -6.68
N VAL A 343 3.16 22.12 -7.31
CA VAL A 343 4.03 23.10 -6.64
C VAL A 343 3.35 23.67 -5.39
N GLY A 344 4.01 23.56 -4.24
CA GLY A 344 3.50 24.00 -2.95
C GLY A 344 2.50 23.05 -2.29
N SER A 345 2.24 21.87 -2.85
CA SER A 345 1.50 20.80 -2.16
C SER A 345 2.41 20.01 -1.24
N GLN A 346 1.83 19.45 -0.17
CA GLN A 346 2.50 18.50 0.71
C GLN A 346 2.13 17.05 0.38
N LEU A 347 1.59 16.79 -0.82
CA LEU A 347 1.34 15.44 -1.29
C LEU A 347 2.68 14.70 -1.37
N ASP A 348 2.74 13.45 -0.99
CA ASP A 348 3.97 12.68 -1.16
C ASP A 348 4.11 12.19 -2.62
N VAL A 349 5.35 12.01 -3.08
CA VAL A 349 5.63 11.38 -4.37
C VAL A 349 5.10 9.95 -4.34
N LEU A 350 4.27 9.61 -5.31
CA LEU A 350 3.84 8.25 -5.59
C LEU A 350 4.48 7.74 -6.86
N ALA A 351 4.97 6.51 -6.83
CA ALA A 351 5.48 5.80 -7.99
C ALA A 351 4.66 4.54 -8.26
N LEU A 352 4.45 4.21 -9.53
CA LEU A 352 3.74 3.03 -10.01
C LEU A 352 4.58 2.36 -11.10
N THR A 353 4.84 1.07 -10.97
CA THR A 353 5.57 0.31 -11.99
C THR A 353 4.64 -0.19 -13.10
N GLY A 354 5.21 -0.57 -14.24
CA GLY A 354 4.51 -1.19 -15.38
C GLY A 354 3.69 -0.21 -16.25
N PRO A 355 3.01 -0.71 -17.28
CA PRO A 355 2.29 0.13 -18.25
C PRO A 355 1.08 0.83 -17.62
N LEU A 356 0.92 2.13 -17.89
CA LEU A 356 -0.26 2.89 -17.47
C LEU A 356 -1.50 2.45 -18.26
N PRO A 357 -2.64 2.18 -17.59
CA PRO A 357 -3.89 1.90 -18.28
C PRO A 357 -4.43 3.17 -18.97
N ASP A 358 -5.38 3.00 -19.90
CA ASP A 358 -6.20 4.12 -20.34
C ASP A 358 -6.93 4.72 -19.12
N ARG A 359 -6.87 6.04 -18.98
CA ARG A 359 -7.37 6.74 -17.80
C ARG A 359 -8.87 6.55 -17.63
N ARG A 360 -9.65 6.54 -18.71
CA ARG A 360 -11.10 6.38 -18.66
C ARG A 360 -11.46 4.95 -18.30
N GLU A 361 -10.76 3.96 -18.86
CA GLU A 361 -10.91 2.56 -18.49
C GLU A 361 -10.55 2.32 -17.01
N TRP A 362 -9.47 2.94 -16.53
CA TRP A 362 -9.07 2.86 -15.13
C TRP A 362 -10.12 3.47 -14.19
N ALA A 363 -10.59 4.68 -14.50
CA ALA A 363 -11.66 5.36 -13.75
C ALA A 363 -12.94 4.53 -13.68
N GLN A 364 -13.32 3.89 -14.79
CA GLN A 364 -14.48 3.00 -14.85
C GLN A 364 -14.28 1.75 -14.00
N ALA A 365 -13.07 1.16 -14.02
CA ALA A 365 -12.76 -0.06 -13.27
C ALA A 365 -12.76 0.16 -11.76
N VAL A 366 -12.20 1.28 -11.26
CA VAL A 366 -12.20 1.59 -9.81
C VAL A 366 -13.55 2.07 -9.29
N GLY A 367 -14.44 2.51 -10.18
CA GLY A 367 -15.77 3.00 -9.84
C GLY A 367 -15.80 4.46 -9.37
N PRO A 368 -17.00 5.02 -9.16
CA PRO A 368 -17.20 6.47 -9.02
C PRO A 368 -16.56 7.09 -7.78
N VAL A 369 -16.33 6.30 -6.72
CA VAL A 369 -15.70 6.77 -5.48
C VAL A 369 -14.23 7.11 -5.70
N LEU A 370 -13.51 6.26 -6.45
CA LEU A 370 -12.08 6.41 -6.70
C LEU A 370 -11.73 7.00 -8.08
N ALA A 371 -12.69 7.12 -9.00
CA ALA A 371 -12.48 7.71 -10.32
C ALA A 371 -11.76 9.09 -10.30
N PRO A 372 -11.98 9.98 -9.31
CA PRO A 372 -11.22 11.24 -9.23
C PRO A 372 -9.71 11.07 -9.00
N TYR A 373 -9.27 9.90 -8.53
CA TYR A 373 -7.88 9.60 -8.17
C TYR A 373 -7.13 8.82 -9.26
N THR A 374 -7.79 8.47 -10.36
CA THR A 374 -7.13 8.00 -11.59
C THR A 374 -6.69 9.23 -12.41
N VAL A 375 -5.67 9.91 -11.89
CA VAL A 375 -5.08 11.13 -12.48
C VAL A 375 -4.07 10.78 -13.55
N ASP A 376 -3.51 11.81 -14.19
CA ASP A 376 -2.42 11.64 -15.13
C ASP A 376 -1.13 11.30 -14.36
N TRP A 377 -0.46 10.23 -14.76
CA TRP A 377 0.84 9.82 -14.23
C TRP A 377 1.90 10.12 -15.29
N GLU A 378 3.06 10.61 -14.86
CA GLU A 378 4.16 10.94 -15.75
C GLU A 378 5.19 9.81 -15.77
N PRO A 379 5.61 9.33 -16.95
CA PRO A 379 6.74 8.40 -17.04
C PRO A 379 7.99 9.01 -16.39
N TRP A 380 8.70 8.22 -15.58
CA TRP A 380 9.96 8.65 -14.99
C TRP A 380 11.12 8.38 -15.96
N GLU A 381 11.85 9.43 -16.29
CA GLU A 381 13.15 9.31 -16.95
C GLU A 381 14.25 9.43 -15.91
N ILE A 382 15.22 8.52 -15.94
CA ILE A 382 16.35 8.53 -15.00
C ILE A 382 17.05 9.88 -15.06
N GLN A 383 17.12 10.54 -13.91
CA GLN A 383 17.77 11.84 -13.77
C GLN A 383 19.20 11.67 -13.26
N GLU A 384 20.16 12.34 -13.88
CA GLU A 384 21.52 12.41 -13.35
C GLU A 384 21.52 13.29 -12.09
N ILE A 385 21.90 12.70 -10.96
CA ILE A 385 22.12 13.39 -9.70
C ILE A 385 23.49 13.00 -9.17
N ASP A 386 24.29 13.98 -8.74
CA ASP A 386 25.58 13.69 -8.13
C ASP A 386 25.36 13.26 -6.68
N ALA A 387 25.37 11.95 -6.43
CA ALA A 387 25.18 11.40 -5.09
C ALA A 387 26.19 11.95 -4.05
N ARG A 388 27.34 12.49 -4.49
CA ARG A 388 28.33 13.15 -3.62
C ARG A 388 27.84 14.48 -3.06
N GLU A 389 26.79 15.05 -3.63
CA GLU A 389 26.14 16.26 -3.11
C GLU A 389 25.24 15.98 -1.90
N PHE A 390 24.95 14.70 -1.62
CA PHE A 390 24.04 14.27 -0.54
C PHE A 390 24.66 13.16 0.32
N PRO A 391 25.85 13.37 0.93
CA PRO A 391 26.54 12.35 1.72
C PRO A 391 25.68 11.84 2.88
N GLU A 392 24.82 12.68 3.46
CA GLU A 392 23.91 12.33 4.56
C GLU A 392 22.92 11.21 4.22
N LEU A 393 22.63 10.99 2.92
CA LEU A 393 21.77 9.89 2.49
C LEU A 393 22.47 8.52 2.54
N PHE A 394 23.80 8.52 2.69
CA PHE A 394 24.66 7.34 2.61
C PHE A 394 25.55 7.13 3.85
N GLU A 395 25.54 8.06 4.82
CA GLU A 395 26.41 8.03 6.00
C GLU A 395 26.19 6.82 6.94
N ASP A 396 25.01 6.18 6.90
CA ASP A 396 24.71 4.99 7.71
C ASP A 396 24.95 3.65 6.99
N PHE A 397 25.33 3.67 5.71
CA PHE A 397 25.77 2.47 4.99
C PHE A 397 27.28 2.30 5.17
N GLU A 398 27.70 1.92 6.37
CA GLU A 398 28.93 1.14 6.48
C GLU A 398 28.69 -0.19 5.74
N VAL A 399 28.99 -0.19 4.44
CA VAL A 399 29.31 -1.40 3.71
C VAL A 399 30.45 -2.00 4.50
N GLY A 400 30.18 -3.07 5.24
CA GLY A 400 31.23 -3.81 5.92
C GLY A 400 32.26 -4.13 4.85
N ASP A 401 33.41 -3.48 4.93
CA ASP A 401 34.57 -3.89 4.16
C ASP A 401 34.75 -5.36 4.54
N GLU A 402 34.45 -6.25 3.59
CA GLU A 402 34.92 -7.63 3.68
C GLU A 402 36.43 -7.47 3.80
N GLU A 403 36.94 -7.68 5.03
CA GLU A 403 38.37 -7.72 5.31
C GLU A 403 38.97 -8.65 4.26
N GLU A 404 39.67 -8.06 3.28
CA GLU A 404 40.54 -8.80 2.39
C GLU A 404 41.47 -9.57 3.32
N GLY A 405 41.23 -10.88 3.41
CA GLY A 405 41.99 -11.77 4.27
C GLY A 405 43.47 -11.55 3.99
N GLU A 406 44.16 -10.94 4.95
CA GLU A 406 45.59 -10.81 4.97
C GLU A 406 46.15 -12.24 4.93
N GLU A 407 46.55 -12.68 3.73
CA GLU A 407 47.34 -13.90 3.57
C GLU A 407 48.63 -13.72 4.37
N ALA A 408 48.67 -14.35 5.55
CA ALA A 408 49.88 -14.59 6.28
C ALA A 408 50.82 -15.43 5.40
N GLY A 409 51.72 -14.75 4.68
CA GLY A 409 52.76 -15.39 3.89
C GLY A 409 53.70 -16.21 4.80
N PRO A 410 54.06 -17.44 4.42
CA PRO A 410 55.12 -18.16 5.12
C PRO A 410 56.49 -17.63 4.66
N GLU A 411 57.37 -17.43 5.64
CA GLU A 411 58.77 -17.05 5.45
C GLU A 411 59.48 -17.99 4.46
N GLY A 412 60.24 -17.38 3.55
CA GLY A 412 60.95 -18.07 2.47
C GLY A 412 62.14 -18.90 2.94
N GLY A 413 62.32 -20.04 2.27
CA GLY A 413 63.59 -20.76 2.12
C GLY A 413 63.63 -21.29 0.68
N GLY A 414 64.57 -20.78 -0.12
CA GLY A 414 64.57 -20.96 -1.58
C GLY A 414 65.09 -22.31 -2.08
N GLU A 415 64.86 -22.56 -3.37
CA GLU A 415 65.84 -23.10 -4.32
C GLU A 415 65.26 -23.12 -5.74
N GLU A 416 66.16 -23.17 -6.72
CA GLU A 416 66.02 -22.94 -8.15
C GLU A 416 65.07 -23.91 -8.91
N GLY A 417 64.51 -23.46 -10.04
CA GLY A 417 63.95 -24.37 -11.05
C GLY A 417 63.04 -23.72 -12.08
N ALA A 418 63.34 -23.95 -13.36
CA ALA A 418 62.76 -23.28 -14.52
C ALA A 418 61.30 -23.66 -14.88
N GLY A 419 60.62 -22.76 -15.59
CA GLY A 419 59.63 -23.10 -16.62
C GLY A 419 58.23 -22.49 -16.44
N GLY A 420 57.67 -21.95 -17.53
CA GLY A 420 56.22 -22.02 -17.78
C GLY A 420 55.44 -20.71 -17.85
N ALA A 421 54.77 -20.53 -18.99
CA ALA A 421 53.91 -19.44 -19.39
C ALA A 421 52.65 -19.15 -18.54
N ALA A 422 52.14 -17.93 -18.74
CA ALA A 422 50.73 -17.51 -18.78
C ALA A 422 49.91 -17.48 -17.48
N GLN A 423 49.47 -16.27 -17.08
CA GLN A 423 48.05 -15.88 -16.94
C GLN A 423 47.96 -14.47 -16.33
N GLY A 424 47.62 -13.48 -17.17
CA GLY A 424 47.10 -12.19 -16.73
C GLY A 424 45.66 -12.09 -17.21
N GLY A 425 44.69 -12.02 -16.28
CA GLY A 425 43.28 -11.93 -16.64
C GLY A 425 42.32 -11.64 -15.48
N ALA A 426 42.54 -12.19 -14.29
CA ALA A 426 41.53 -12.14 -13.22
C ALA A 426 41.49 -10.82 -12.41
N ALA A 427 42.59 -10.06 -12.35
CA ALA A 427 42.67 -8.86 -11.48
C ALA A 427 42.12 -7.57 -12.11
N ALA A 428 41.64 -7.62 -13.36
CA ALA A 428 41.04 -6.48 -14.06
C ALA A 428 39.51 -6.53 -14.01
N GLU A 429 38.89 -7.71 -14.06
CA GLU A 429 37.43 -7.86 -14.00
C GLU A 429 36.86 -7.51 -12.60
N GLY A 430 37.57 -7.85 -11.53
CA GLY A 430 37.15 -7.49 -10.16
C GLY A 430 37.15 -5.98 -9.88
N ARG A 431 38.04 -5.21 -10.53
CA ARG A 431 38.12 -3.76 -10.37
C ARG A 431 37.05 -3.01 -11.17
N GLN A 432 36.62 -3.57 -12.30
CA GLN A 432 35.53 -3.01 -13.09
C GLN A 432 34.19 -3.22 -12.38
N ALA A 433 33.96 -4.40 -11.80
CA ALA A 433 32.73 -4.72 -11.07
C ALA A 433 32.55 -3.91 -9.76
N ALA A 434 33.64 -3.45 -9.13
CA ALA A 434 33.58 -2.56 -7.97
C ALA A 434 33.36 -1.08 -8.35
N ALA A 435 33.81 -0.66 -9.53
CA ALA A 435 33.57 0.67 -10.06
C ALA A 435 32.12 0.86 -10.55
N ASP A 436 31.51 -0.20 -11.09
CA ASP A 436 30.11 -0.20 -11.55
C ASP A 436 29.09 -0.28 -10.41
N ARG A 437 29.51 -0.57 -9.16
CA ARG A 437 28.66 -0.43 -7.96
C ARG A 437 28.73 0.95 -7.32
N ARG A 438 29.65 1.81 -7.76
CA ARG A 438 29.87 3.18 -7.25
C ARG A 438 29.34 4.26 -8.19
N ARG A 439 28.89 3.89 -9.40
CA ARG A 439 28.14 4.75 -10.32
C ARG A 439 26.70 4.30 -10.32
#